data_AF-A0A534VIW0-F1
#
_entry.id   AF-A0A534VIW0-F1
#
_cell.length_a   1.000
_cell.length_b   1.000
_cell.length_c   1.000
_cell.angle_alpha   90.00
_cell.angle_beta   90.00
_cell.angle_gamma   90.00
#
_symmetry.space_group_name_H-M   'P 1'
#
loop_
_entity.id
_entity.type
_entity.pdbx_description
1 polymer ?
#
loop_
_entity_poly.entity_id
_entity_poly.type
_entity_poly.pdbx_seq_one_letter_code
_entity_poly.pdbx_strand_id
1 'polypeptide(L)'
;MPDRILGALRVLFAGLALAFAATGLLFFLFPDGTVRALNAAGSPLGFPPAPPSALRFWLSLGLAYMVLVTLLAAQIARDPRGHAHLMPLLAAGKATSSLTCAGYFVFSLPAFLYLANALVDGALALVALGAWAVVWATDEAPAARDAALLRAVLDALVPRGGPFPLGAADTDLDAALARYFARLHPLGPAGLRLLLRAIEYG
;
A
#
# COMPACT_ATOMS: atom_id res chain seq x y z
N MET A 1 5.96 11.26 -12.32
CA MET A 1 6.74 10.91 -11.10
C MET A 1 8.23 11.16 -11.33
N PRO A 2 8.89 11.92 -10.43
CA PRO A 2 10.32 12.20 -10.53
C PRO A 2 11.20 10.98 -10.23
N ASP A 3 12.32 10.85 -10.95
CA ASP A 3 13.23 9.69 -10.90
C ASP A 3 13.74 9.36 -9.50
N ARG A 4 13.88 10.38 -8.65
CA ARG A 4 14.30 10.22 -7.24
C ARG A 4 13.30 9.38 -6.42
N ILE A 5 11.99 9.58 -6.63
CA ILE A 5 10.96 8.82 -5.90
C ILE A 5 10.93 7.38 -6.41
N LEU A 6 11.09 7.18 -7.72
CA LEU A 6 11.17 5.84 -8.30
C LEU A 6 12.38 5.08 -7.72
N GLY A 7 13.55 5.72 -7.68
CA GLY A 7 14.76 5.16 -7.08
C GLY A 7 14.57 4.82 -5.60
N ALA A 8 13.97 5.72 -4.82
CA ALA A 8 13.68 5.48 -3.41
C ALA A 8 12.74 4.28 -3.19
N LEU A 9 11.67 4.15 -4.00
CA LEU A 9 10.77 2.99 -3.92
C LEU A 9 11.50 1.69 -4.28
N ARG A 10 12.34 1.69 -5.31
CA ARG A 10 13.13 0.51 -5.68
C ARG A 10 14.01 0.04 -4.52
N VAL A 11 14.74 0.97 -3.89
CA VAL A 11 15.60 0.65 -2.73
C VAL A 11 14.78 0.18 -1.54
N LEU A 12 13.66 0.85 -1.25
CA LEU A 12 12.75 0.47 -0.16
C LEU A 12 12.25 -0.97 -0.34
N PHE A 13 11.65 -1.28 -1.48
CA PHE A 13 11.08 -2.61 -1.74
C PHE A 13 12.16 -3.68 -1.91
N ALA A 14 13.35 -3.35 -2.39
CA ALA A 14 14.48 -4.28 -2.42
C ALA A 14 14.97 -4.62 -0.99
N GLY A 15 15.05 -3.60 -0.12
CA GLY A 15 15.34 -3.79 1.30
C GLY A 15 14.29 -4.64 2.01
N LEU A 16 13.00 -4.40 1.72
CA LEU A 16 11.90 -5.22 2.23
C LEU A 16 11.97 -6.67 1.76
N ALA A 17 12.25 -6.90 0.47
CA ALA A 17 12.42 -8.24 -0.08
C ALA A 17 13.57 -8.98 0.63
N LEU A 18 14.71 -8.30 0.83
CA LEU A 18 15.84 -8.88 1.56
C LEU A 18 15.47 -9.19 3.01
N ALA A 19 14.79 -8.27 3.70
CA ALA A 19 14.36 -8.45 5.08
C ALA A 19 13.40 -9.64 5.21
N PHE A 20 12.42 -9.77 4.31
CA PHE A 20 11.49 -10.90 4.31
C PHE A 20 12.18 -12.23 4.02
N ALA A 21 13.09 -12.27 3.05
CA ALA A 21 13.87 -13.45 2.74
C ALA A 21 14.74 -13.88 3.92
N ALA A 22 15.47 -12.94 4.53
CA ALA A 22 16.34 -13.19 5.68
C ALA A 22 15.54 -13.67 6.89
N THR A 23 14.41 -13.01 7.19
CA THR A 23 13.54 -13.36 8.33
C THR A 23 12.90 -14.73 8.11
N GLY A 24 12.37 -15.00 6.92
CA GLY A 24 11.78 -16.30 6.58
C GLY A 24 12.80 -17.43 6.64
N LEU A 25 14.01 -17.21 6.14
CA LEU A 25 15.09 -18.20 6.19
C LEU A 25 15.56 -18.44 7.63
N LEU A 26 15.77 -17.38 8.41
CA LEU A 26 16.20 -17.49 9.81
C LEU A 26 15.15 -18.23 10.65
N PHE A 27 13.87 -17.91 10.47
CA PHE A 27 12.77 -18.56 11.18
C PHE A 27 12.62 -20.04 10.77
N PHE A 28 12.87 -20.37 9.51
CA PHE A 28 12.83 -21.75 9.03
C PHE A 28 13.99 -22.59 9.58
N LEU A 29 15.21 -22.05 9.61
CA LEU A 29 16.41 -22.74 10.09
C LEU A 29 16.45 -22.82 11.63
N PHE A 30 16.00 -21.77 12.32
CA PHE A 30 16.07 -21.64 13.78
C PHE A 30 14.74 -21.16 14.39
N PRO A 31 13.66 -21.96 14.29
CA PRO A 31 12.34 -21.55 14.76
C PRO A 31 12.34 -21.31 16.28
N ASP A 32 12.83 -22.28 17.06
CA ASP A 32 12.89 -22.16 18.52
C ASP A 32 13.88 -21.07 18.97
N GLY A 33 14.96 -20.87 18.21
CA GLY A 33 15.93 -19.80 18.47
C GLY A 33 15.31 -18.41 18.34
N THR A 34 14.49 -18.22 17.31
CA THR A 34 13.79 -16.96 17.04
C THR A 34 12.76 -16.66 18.12
N VAL A 35 11.96 -17.65 18.51
CA VAL A 35 10.97 -17.51 19.60
C VAL A 35 11.66 -17.21 20.94
N ARG A 36 12.78 -17.88 21.25
CA ARG A 36 13.56 -17.60 22.47
C ARG A 36 14.13 -16.19 22.48
N ALA A 37 14.67 -15.71 21.36
CA ALA A 37 15.21 -14.35 21.26
C ALA A 37 14.11 -13.29 21.48
N LEU A 38 12.93 -13.50 20.89
CA LEU A 38 11.77 -12.61 21.07
C LEU A 38 11.24 -12.65 22.50
N ASN A 39 11.16 -13.83 23.12
CA ASN A 39 10.80 -13.96 24.53
C ASN A 39 11.84 -13.29 25.46
N ALA A 40 13.14 -13.40 25.15
CA ALA A 40 14.19 -12.74 25.90
C ALA A 40 14.13 -11.21 25.78
N ALA A 41 13.78 -10.68 24.60
CA ALA A 41 13.55 -9.25 24.40
C ALA A 41 12.30 -8.73 25.14
N GLY A 42 11.25 -9.55 25.26
CA GLY A 42 10.03 -9.23 25.98
C GLY A 42 10.11 -9.40 27.50
N SER A 43 11.01 -10.25 28.00
CA SER A 43 11.21 -10.53 29.43
C SER A 43 11.50 -9.28 30.29
N PRO A 44 12.41 -8.36 29.91
CA PRO A 44 12.64 -7.14 30.71
C PRO A 44 11.44 -6.17 30.72
N LEU A 45 10.51 -6.31 29.77
CA LEU A 45 9.26 -5.54 29.71
C LEU A 45 8.11 -6.20 30.48
N GLY A 46 8.36 -7.35 31.15
CA GLY A 46 7.38 -8.05 31.97
C GLY A 46 6.39 -8.92 31.20
N PHE A 47 6.64 -9.19 29.90
CA PHE A 47 5.73 -10.01 29.10
C PHE A 47 5.90 -11.52 29.38
N PRO A 48 4.79 -12.29 29.45
CA PRO A 48 4.86 -13.74 29.57
C PRO A 48 5.49 -14.36 28.31
N PRO A 49 6.29 -15.43 28.45
CA PRO A 49 6.88 -16.11 27.31
C PRO A 49 5.80 -16.74 26.43
N ALA A 50 5.88 -16.53 25.12
CA ALA A 50 5.04 -17.24 24.17
C ALA A 50 5.37 -18.74 24.19
N PRO A 51 4.35 -19.63 24.13
CA PRO A 51 4.58 -21.07 24.05
C PRO A 51 5.31 -21.41 22.74
N PRO A 52 6.25 -22.37 22.74
CA PRO A 52 6.91 -22.84 21.52
C PRO A 52 5.91 -23.61 20.65
N SER A 53 5.27 -22.95 19.70
CA SER A 53 4.28 -23.55 18.80
C SER A 53 4.90 -24.06 17.50
N ALA A 54 5.90 -24.94 17.58
CA ALA A 54 6.57 -25.49 16.40
C ALA A 54 5.89 -26.76 15.87
N LEU A 55 4.61 -26.69 15.45
CA LEU A 55 4.11 -27.74 14.54
C LEU A 55 4.73 -27.48 13.17
N ARG A 56 5.43 -28.49 12.63
CA ARG A 56 6.14 -28.42 11.33
C ARG A 56 5.25 -27.94 10.18
N PHE A 57 3.93 -28.20 10.26
CA PHE A 57 2.94 -27.69 9.33
C PHE A 57 2.85 -26.16 9.31
N TRP A 58 2.76 -25.51 10.48
CA TRP A 58 2.69 -24.05 10.59
C TRP A 58 3.99 -23.37 10.15
N LEU A 59 5.14 -24.02 10.40
CA LEU A 59 6.43 -23.58 9.87
C LEU A 59 6.45 -23.57 8.34
N SER A 60 5.91 -24.62 7.71
CA SER A 60 5.78 -24.69 6.25
C SER A 60 4.88 -23.57 5.70
N LEU A 61 3.76 -23.28 6.38
CA LEU A 61 2.84 -22.23 5.97
C LEU A 61 3.47 -20.83 6.12
N GLY A 62 4.17 -20.59 7.22
CA GLY A 62 4.90 -19.35 7.47
C GLY A 62 6.02 -19.12 6.44
N LEU A 63 6.77 -20.17 6.09
CA LEU A 63 7.78 -20.08 5.02
C LEU A 63 7.15 -19.77 3.67
N ALA A 64 6.08 -20.47 3.29
CA ALA A 64 5.39 -20.23 2.02
C ALA A 64 4.89 -18.78 1.90
N TYR A 65 4.34 -18.24 2.99
CA TYR A 65 3.96 -16.83 3.06
C TYR A 65 5.17 -15.89 2.92
N MET A 66 6.29 -16.17 3.60
CA MET A 66 7.51 -15.36 3.49
C MET A 66 8.09 -15.33 2.07
N VAL A 67 8.04 -16.46 1.36
CA VAL A 67 8.40 -16.52 -0.06
C VAL A 67 7.47 -15.63 -0.89
N LEU A 68 6.16 -15.71 -0.67
CA LEU A 68 5.19 -14.89 -1.40
C LEU A 68 5.45 -13.38 -1.23
N VAL A 69 5.57 -12.91 0.01
CA VAL A 69 5.80 -11.47 0.27
C VAL A 69 7.17 -11.01 -0.23
N THR A 70 8.18 -11.87 -0.21
CA THR A 70 9.50 -11.61 -0.80
C THR A 70 9.40 -11.41 -2.31
N LEU A 71 8.69 -12.31 -3.01
CA LEU A 71 8.50 -12.23 -4.46
C LEU A 71 7.69 -10.99 -4.85
N LEU A 72 6.63 -10.66 -4.12
CA LEU A 72 5.86 -9.44 -4.33
C LEU A 72 6.76 -8.21 -4.19
N ALA A 73 7.52 -8.10 -3.10
CA ALA A 73 8.44 -7.00 -2.87
C ALA A 73 9.54 -6.92 -3.96
N ALA A 74 10.08 -8.06 -4.40
CA ALA A 74 11.07 -8.10 -5.47
C ALA A 74 10.51 -7.66 -6.83
N GLN A 75 9.28 -8.04 -7.17
CA GLN A 75 8.61 -7.60 -8.39
C GLN A 75 8.32 -6.09 -8.36
N ILE A 76 7.86 -5.58 -7.22
CA ILE A 76 7.66 -4.14 -7.01
C ILE A 76 8.99 -3.39 -7.13
N ALA A 77 10.08 -3.93 -6.57
CA ALA A 77 11.40 -3.30 -6.66
C ALA A 77 11.96 -3.23 -8.10
N ARG A 78 11.60 -4.18 -8.98
CA ARG A 78 12.03 -4.17 -10.39
C ARG A 78 11.34 -3.05 -11.16
N ASP A 79 10.03 -2.96 -11.02
CA ASP A 79 9.24 -1.89 -11.64
C ASP A 79 8.09 -1.44 -10.72
N PRO A 80 8.33 -0.42 -9.87
CA PRO A 80 7.33 0.07 -8.92
C PRO A 80 6.08 0.65 -9.58
N ARG A 81 6.19 1.12 -10.82
CA ARG A 81 5.07 1.72 -11.55
C ARG A 81 4.23 0.65 -12.23
N GLY A 82 4.83 -0.24 -13.01
CA GLY A 82 4.10 -1.32 -13.67
C GLY A 82 3.48 -2.31 -12.68
N HIS A 83 4.09 -2.50 -11.51
CA HIS A 83 3.62 -3.40 -10.47
C HIS A 83 2.94 -2.71 -9.28
N ALA A 84 2.45 -1.48 -9.46
CA ALA A 84 1.77 -0.73 -8.38
C ALA A 84 0.58 -1.51 -7.79
N HIS A 85 -0.10 -2.34 -8.60
CA HIS A 85 -1.21 -3.20 -8.18
C HIS A 85 -0.80 -4.28 -7.16
N LEU A 86 0.49 -4.64 -7.06
CA LEU A 86 1.00 -5.61 -6.08
C LEU A 86 1.22 -4.99 -4.70
N MET A 87 1.37 -3.67 -4.60
CA MET A 87 1.58 -2.95 -3.34
C MET A 87 0.41 -3.11 -2.35
N PRO A 88 -0.87 -2.92 -2.74
CA PRO A 88 -2.00 -3.15 -1.84
C PRO A 88 -2.17 -4.64 -1.49
N LEU A 89 -1.76 -5.57 -2.37
CA LEU A 89 -1.79 -7.00 -2.07
C LEU A 89 -0.77 -7.37 -0.97
N LEU A 90 0.45 -6.83 -1.06
CA LEU A 90 1.46 -6.95 -0.01
C LEU A 90 0.97 -6.33 1.31
N ALA A 91 0.35 -5.15 1.22
CA ALA A 91 -0.22 -4.47 2.39
C ALA A 91 -1.34 -5.29 3.04
N ALA A 92 -2.27 -5.84 2.25
CA ALA A 92 -3.34 -6.68 2.75
C ALA A 92 -2.79 -7.91 3.48
N GLY A 93 -1.81 -8.60 2.88
CA GLY A 93 -1.16 -9.74 3.50
C GLY A 93 -0.52 -9.41 4.85
N LYS A 94 0.13 -8.25 4.97
CA LYS A 94 0.75 -7.79 6.22
C LYS A 94 -0.29 -7.31 7.24
N ALA A 95 -1.32 -6.60 6.79
CA ALA A 95 -2.41 -6.13 7.63
C ALA A 95 -3.19 -7.29 8.25
N THR A 96 -3.46 -8.36 7.49
CA THR A 96 -4.12 -9.56 8.03
C THR A 96 -3.26 -10.18 9.14
N SER A 97 -1.95 -10.38 8.92
CA SER A 97 -1.07 -10.92 9.97
C SER A 97 -1.03 -10.02 11.22
N SER A 98 -0.96 -8.70 11.01
CA SER A 98 -1.00 -7.71 12.09
C SER A 98 -2.30 -7.78 12.90
N LEU A 99 -3.45 -7.80 12.24
CA LEU A 99 -4.77 -7.88 12.88
C LEU A 99 -4.95 -9.19 13.65
N THR A 100 -4.53 -10.31 13.07
CA THR A 100 -4.58 -11.61 13.73
C THR A 100 -3.68 -11.65 14.96
N CYS A 101 -2.46 -11.11 14.88
CA CYS A 101 -1.55 -11.03 16.03
C CYS A 101 -2.06 -10.06 17.11
N ALA A 102 -2.59 -8.89 16.74
CA ALA A 102 -3.23 -7.97 17.67
C ALA A 102 -4.43 -8.64 18.37
N GLY A 103 -5.24 -9.40 17.63
CA GLY A 103 -6.32 -10.20 18.18
C GLY A 103 -5.82 -11.23 19.20
N TYR A 104 -4.79 -12.01 18.87
CA TYR A 104 -4.21 -12.97 19.82
C TYR A 104 -3.61 -12.32 21.07
N PHE A 105 -3.00 -11.14 20.92
CA PHE A 105 -2.48 -10.38 22.04
C PHE A 105 -3.59 -9.95 23.01
N VAL A 106 -4.73 -9.47 22.48
CA VAL A 106 -5.86 -8.98 23.29
C VAL A 106 -6.69 -10.12 23.87
N PHE A 107 -6.93 -11.20 23.10
CA PHE A 107 -7.94 -12.22 23.44
C PHE A 107 -7.36 -13.56 23.91
N SER A 108 -6.06 -13.82 23.77
CA SER A 108 -5.47 -15.12 24.15
C SER A 108 -4.33 -14.99 25.14
N LEU A 109 -3.20 -14.45 24.71
CA LEU A 109 -2.02 -14.31 25.55
C LEU A 109 -1.33 -13.00 25.16
N PRO A 110 -1.13 -12.06 26.10
CA PRO A 110 -0.43 -10.83 25.82
C PRO A 110 1.08 -11.11 25.74
N ALA A 111 1.52 -11.97 24.83
CA ALA A 111 2.93 -12.25 24.61
C ALA A 111 3.55 -11.15 23.77
N PHE A 112 4.78 -10.76 24.11
CA PHE A 112 5.55 -9.74 23.38
C PHE A 112 5.65 -10.06 21.89
N LEU A 113 5.76 -11.34 21.54
CA LEU A 113 5.81 -11.83 20.16
C LEU A 113 4.63 -11.33 19.31
N TYR A 114 3.40 -11.40 19.83
CA TYR A 114 2.21 -10.99 19.10
C TYR A 114 2.12 -9.47 18.94
N LEU A 115 2.50 -8.72 19.98
CA LEU A 115 2.54 -7.26 19.92
C LEU A 115 3.61 -6.77 18.94
N ALA A 116 4.82 -7.33 19.02
CA ALA A 116 5.91 -6.99 18.14
C ALA A 116 5.56 -7.30 16.67
N ASN A 117 4.97 -8.47 16.40
CA ASN A 117 4.53 -8.81 15.05
C ASN A 117 3.42 -7.87 14.55
N ALA A 118 2.43 -7.55 15.39
CA ALA A 118 1.38 -6.61 15.04
C ALA A 118 1.92 -5.22 14.68
N LEU A 119 2.86 -4.69 15.47
CA LEU A 119 3.44 -3.38 15.21
C LEU A 119 4.30 -3.38 13.93
N VAL A 120 5.15 -4.39 13.75
CA VAL A 120 6.04 -4.49 12.58
C VAL A 120 5.22 -4.68 11.31
N ASP A 121 4.30 -5.65 11.28
CA ASP A 121 3.51 -5.93 10.08
C ASP A 121 2.50 -4.81 9.80
N GLY A 122 1.94 -4.16 10.82
CA GLY A 122 1.10 -2.98 10.67
C GLY A 122 1.86 -1.81 10.03
N ALA A 123 3.08 -1.51 10.51
CA ALA A 123 3.94 -0.48 9.92
C ALA A 123 4.30 -0.80 8.47
N LEU A 124 4.63 -2.06 8.16
CA LEU A 124 4.92 -2.51 6.79
C LEU A 124 3.72 -2.36 5.86
N ALA A 125 2.51 -2.67 6.33
CA ALA A 125 1.28 -2.47 5.57
C ALA A 125 1.06 -0.99 5.25
N LEU A 126 1.25 -0.10 6.23
CA LEU A 126 1.14 1.35 6.04
C LEU A 126 2.19 1.89 5.06
N VAL A 127 3.43 1.42 5.13
CA VAL A 127 4.49 1.78 4.18
C VAL A 127 4.12 1.36 2.76
N ALA A 128 3.62 0.13 2.58
CA ALA A 128 3.19 -0.36 1.27
C ALA A 128 1.99 0.43 0.71
N LEU A 129 1.00 0.78 1.56
CA LEU A 129 -0.13 1.63 1.16
C LEU A 129 0.30 3.07 0.86
N GLY A 130 1.21 3.63 1.65
CA GLY A 130 1.77 4.96 1.41
C GLY A 130 2.54 5.01 0.09
N ALA A 131 3.35 3.99 -0.20
CA ALA A 131 4.03 3.85 -1.49
C ALA A 131 3.03 3.74 -2.65
N TRP A 132 1.96 2.95 -2.47
CA TRP A 132 0.89 2.85 -3.46
C TRP A 132 0.19 4.19 -3.69
N ALA A 133 -0.15 4.94 -2.63
CA ALA A 133 -0.76 6.25 -2.72
C ALA A 133 0.15 7.26 -3.45
N VAL A 134 1.46 7.22 -3.21
CA VAL A 134 2.44 8.07 -3.92
C VAL A 134 2.51 7.72 -5.40
N VAL A 135 2.54 6.43 -5.75
CA VAL A 135 2.52 6.01 -7.16
C VAL A 135 1.22 6.43 -7.81
N TRP A 136 0.08 6.16 -7.15
CA TRP A 136 -1.25 6.54 -7.62
C TRP A 136 -1.40 8.06 -7.83
N ALA A 137 -0.89 8.88 -6.91
CA ALA A 137 -0.95 10.34 -7.01
C ALA A 137 -0.07 10.90 -8.14
N THR A 138 1.01 10.19 -8.51
CA THR A 138 2.01 10.62 -9.50
C THR A 138 1.90 9.91 -10.84
N ASP A 139 0.86 9.08 -11.01
CA ASP A 139 0.53 8.40 -12.24
C ASP A 139 -0.22 9.35 -13.18
N GLU A 140 0.34 9.58 -14.36
CA GLU A 140 -0.20 10.52 -15.36
C GLU A 140 -1.19 9.84 -16.31
N ALA A 141 -1.11 8.52 -16.47
CA ALA A 141 -1.97 7.76 -17.38
C ALA A 141 -3.46 7.80 -16.97
N PRO A 142 -3.83 7.68 -15.68
CA PRO A 142 -5.19 7.92 -15.23
C PRO A 142 -5.62 9.38 -15.38
N ALA A 143 -4.73 10.34 -15.08
CA ALA A 143 -5.04 11.77 -15.18
C ALA A 143 -5.31 12.22 -16.63
N ALA A 144 -4.61 11.64 -17.61
CA ALA A 144 -4.86 11.88 -19.03
C ALA A 144 -6.20 11.29 -19.49
N ARG A 145 -6.59 10.13 -18.95
CA ARG A 145 -7.88 9.48 -19.22
C ARG A 145 -9.03 10.25 -18.57
N ASP A 146 -8.86 10.68 -17.33
CA ASP A 146 -9.79 11.54 -16.58
C ASP A 146 -9.96 12.89 -17.29
N ALA A 147 -8.87 13.48 -17.82
CA ALA A 147 -8.93 14.70 -18.62
C ALA A 147 -9.68 14.49 -19.93
N ALA A 148 -9.48 13.35 -20.61
CA ALA A 148 -10.22 13.01 -21.83
C ALA A 148 -11.72 12.79 -21.57
N LEU A 149 -12.06 12.13 -20.46
CA LEU A 149 -13.45 11.95 -19.99
C LEU A 149 -14.09 13.27 -19.61
N LEU A 150 -13.40 14.11 -18.84
CA LEU A 150 -13.87 15.46 -18.51
C LEU A 150 -14.11 16.27 -19.78
N ARG A 151 -13.20 16.20 -20.75
CA ARG A 151 -13.33 16.85 -22.05
C ARG A 151 -14.57 16.34 -22.80
N ALA A 152 -14.80 15.02 -22.82
CA ALA A 152 -15.95 14.41 -23.46
C ALA A 152 -17.29 14.79 -22.80
N VAL A 153 -17.34 14.83 -21.46
CA VAL A 153 -18.51 15.27 -20.69
C VAL A 153 -18.79 16.76 -20.94
N LEU A 154 -17.74 17.60 -20.94
CA LEU A 154 -17.87 19.03 -21.22
C LEU A 154 -18.30 19.31 -22.66
N ASP A 155 -17.77 18.59 -23.65
CA ASP A 155 -18.19 18.68 -25.04
C ASP A 155 -19.64 18.19 -25.23
N ALA A 156 -20.13 17.24 -24.42
CA ALA A 156 -21.53 16.80 -24.43
C ALA A 156 -22.48 17.81 -23.77
N LEU A 157 -22.06 18.49 -22.70
CA LEU A 157 -22.85 19.50 -21.99
C LEU A 157 -22.90 20.85 -22.72
N VAL A 158 -21.82 21.23 -23.43
CA VAL A 158 -21.74 22.44 -24.25
C VAL A 158 -21.25 22.07 -25.65
N PRO A 159 -22.15 21.57 -26.51
CA PRO A 159 -21.79 21.11 -27.85
C PRO A 159 -21.31 22.25 -28.74
N ARG A 160 -20.31 21.94 -29.58
CA ARG A 160 -19.77 22.87 -30.57
C ARG A 160 -20.84 23.21 -31.61
N GLY A 161 -21.00 24.50 -31.91
CA GLY A 161 -21.98 24.99 -32.89
C GLY A 161 -23.31 25.48 -32.31
N GLY A 162 -23.45 25.53 -30.97
CA GLY A 162 -24.53 26.25 -30.28
C GLY A 162 -24.22 27.75 -30.10
N PRO A 163 -24.73 28.43 -29.05
CA PRO A 163 -24.44 29.85 -28.77
C PRO A 163 -22.95 30.17 -28.52
N PHE A 164 -22.07 29.16 -28.46
CA PHE A 164 -20.61 29.31 -28.35
C PHE A 164 -19.91 28.59 -29.53
N PRO A 165 -19.14 29.31 -30.36
CA PRO A 165 -18.57 28.78 -31.60
C PRO A 165 -17.48 27.71 -31.39
N LEU A 166 -16.76 27.72 -30.25
CA LEU A 166 -15.73 26.72 -29.91
C LEU A 166 -16.19 25.68 -28.86
N GLY A 167 -17.43 25.76 -28.35
CA GLY A 167 -17.94 24.87 -27.28
C GLY A 167 -17.23 25.08 -25.93
N ALA A 168 -17.13 24.05 -25.10
CA ALA A 168 -16.47 24.12 -23.78
C ALA A 168 -14.97 24.52 -23.82
N ALA A 169 -14.35 24.50 -25.00
CA ALA A 169 -12.97 24.96 -25.21
C ALA A 169 -12.81 26.49 -25.22
N ASP A 170 -13.90 27.26 -25.40
CA ASP A 170 -13.86 28.73 -25.52
C ASP A 170 -13.66 29.45 -24.16
N THR A 171 -13.88 28.76 -23.04
CA THR A 171 -13.88 29.35 -21.69
C THR A 171 -12.82 28.81 -20.74
N ASP A 172 -11.92 27.93 -21.20
CA ASP A 172 -10.87 27.30 -20.38
C ASP A 172 -11.46 26.68 -19.09
N LEU A 173 -12.64 26.08 -19.24
CA LEU A 173 -13.56 25.72 -18.16
C LEU A 173 -12.99 24.59 -17.28
N ASP A 174 -12.20 23.71 -17.88
CA ASP A 174 -11.41 22.65 -17.27
C ASP A 174 -10.36 23.21 -16.31
N ALA A 175 -9.60 24.24 -16.71
CA ALA A 175 -8.65 24.92 -15.84
C ALA A 175 -9.35 25.74 -14.75
N ALA A 176 -10.52 26.31 -15.03
CA ALA A 176 -11.32 27.07 -14.06
C ALA A 176 -11.94 26.15 -12.98
N LEU A 177 -12.51 25.02 -13.38
CA LEU A 177 -13.09 24.02 -12.48
C LEU A 177 -12.03 23.37 -11.59
N ALA A 178 -10.87 23.01 -12.16
CA ALA A 178 -9.75 22.48 -11.39
C ALA A 178 -9.25 23.49 -10.35
N ARG A 179 -9.14 24.78 -10.71
CA ARG A 179 -8.76 25.87 -9.79
C ARG A 179 -9.81 26.13 -8.72
N TYR A 180 -11.10 26.05 -9.06
CA TYR A 180 -12.20 26.25 -8.13
C TYR A 180 -12.31 25.12 -7.11
N PHE A 181 -12.23 23.86 -7.55
CA PHE A 181 -12.20 22.70 -6.65
C PHE A 181 -10.97 22.68 -5.75
N ALA A 182 -9.81 23.09 -6.28
CA ALA A 182 -8.60 23.21 -5.49
C ALA A 182 -8.70 24.25 -4.36
N ARG A 183 -9.61 25.24 -4.47
CA ARG A 183 -9.88 26.23 -3.41
C ARG A 183 -10.89 25.75 -2.37
N LEU A 184 -11.78 24.82 -2.72
CA LEU A 184 -12.88 24.37 -1.86
C LEU A 184 -12.55 23.13 -1.04
N HIS A 185 -11.64 22.27 -1.50
CA HIS A 185 -11.36 20.99 -0.85
C HIS A 185 -9.93 20.93 -0.28
N PRO A 186 -9.71 20.48 0.98
CA PRO A 186 -8.39 20.39 1.60
C PRO A 186 -7.43 19.42 0.89
N LEU A 187 -7.96 18.54 0.03
CA LEU A 187 -7.19 17.61 -0.82
C LEU A 187 -6.87 18.17 -2.22
N GLY A 188 -7.23 19.41 -2.51
CA GLY A 188 -6.93 20.08 -3.78
C GLY A 188 -7.41 19.30 -5.01
N PRO A 189 -6.61 19.20 -6.10
CA PRO A 189 -6.99 18.48 -7.32
C PRO A 189 -7.16 16.96 -7.14
N ALA A 190 -6.68 16.37 -6.04
CA ALA A 190 -6.86 14.94 -5.76
C ALA A 190 -8.30 14.59 -5.36
N GLY A 191 -9.03 15.53 -4.75
CA GLY A 191 -10.45 15.34 -4.41
C GLY A 191 -11.35 15.27 -5.65
N LEU A 192 -11.04 16.05 -6.69
CA LEU A 192 -11.76 16.02 -7.96
C LEU A 192 -11.62 14.66 -8.67
N ARG A 193 -10.43 14.07 -8.65
CA ARG A 193 -10.18 12.72 -9.22
C ARG A 193 -10.98 11.64 -8.49
N LEU A 194 -11.15 11.80 -7.18
CA LEU A 194 -11.91 10.83 -6.36
C LEU A 194 -13.41 10.89 -6.68
N LEU A 195 -13.95 12.09 -6.90
CA LEU A 195 -15.35 12.29 -7.32
C LEU A 195 -15.62 11.77 -8.73
N LEU A 196 -14.73 12.04 -9.69
CA LEU A 196 -14.89 11.55 -11.06
C LEU A 196 -14.89 10.02 -11.12
N ARG A 197 -14.02 9.37 -10.33
CA ARG A 197 -14.01 7.91 -10.23
C ARG A 197 -15.21 7.33 -9.51
N ALA A 198 -15.80 8.04 -8.55
CA ALA A 198 -17.04 7.59 -7.91
C ALA A 198 -18.22 7.53 -8.91
N ILE A 199 -18.19 8.35 -9.95
CA ILE A 199 -19.19 8.37 -11.02
C ILE A 199 -18.91 7.27 -12.07
N GLU A 200 -17.64 6.91 -12.30
CA GLU A 200 -17.27 5.83 -13.24
C GLU A 200 -17.60 4.41 -12.73
N TYR A 201 -17.64 4.22 -11.41
CA TYR A 201 -17.87 2.91 -10.78
C TYR A 201 -19.25 2.76 -10.13
N GLY A 202 -20.15 3.74 -10.28
CA GLY A 202 -21.55 3.69 -9.84
C GLY A 202 -22.50 3.48 -11.01
#